data_AF-A0A7V1QQW0-F1
#
_entry.id   AF-A0A7V1QQW0-F1
#
_cell.length_a   1.000
_cell.length_b   1.000
_cell.length_c   1.000
_cell.angle_alpha   90.00
_cell.angle_beta   90.00
_cell.angle_gamma   90.00
#
_symmetry.space_group_name_H-M   'P 1'
#
loop_
_entity.id
_entity.type
_entity.pdbx_description
1 polymer ?
#
loop_
_entity_poly.entity_id
_entity_poly.type
_entity_poly.pdbx_seq_one_letter_code
_entity_poly.pdbx_strand_id
1 'polypeptide(L)'
;MPTYIALINLTDQGIRHIKAAPQLVDRIRAAFEAAGGSVPDVYLVMGPYDAVAICEAPDDDTYTRLVLSLAAGGDFRTTTLKAIANPRALLETLP
;
A
#
# COMPACT_ATOMS: atom_id res chain seq x y z
N MET A 1 -11.95 8.19 4.63
CA MET A 1 -11.65 6.78 4.33
C MET A 1 -10.48 6.36 5.20
N PRO A 2 -10.41 5.12 5.71
CA PRO A 2 -9.20 4.60 6.34
C PRO A 2 -7.98 4.71 5.43
N THR A 3 -6.85 5.11 6.02
CA THR A 3 -5.55 5.18 5.36
C THR A 3 -4.69 4.01 5.80
N TYR A 4 -3.98 3.41 4.86
CA TYR A 4 -3.06 2.30 5.06
C TYR A 4 -1.70 2.66 4.48
N ILE A 5 -0.65 2.29 5.20
CA ILE A 5 0.73 2.40 4.76
C ILE A 5 1.20 0.99 4.46
N ALA A 6 1.56 0.72 3.20
CA ALA A 6 2.18 -0.53 2.80
C ALA A 6 3.70 -0.34 2.74
N LEU A 7 4.43 -1.07 3.59
CA LEU A 7 5.89 -1.18 3.51
C LEU A 7 6.21 -2.38 2.63
N ILE A 8 6.93 -2.15 1.53
CA ILE A 8 7.02 -3.10 0.43
C ILE A 8 8.45 -3.61 0.29
N ASN A 9 8.60 -4.94 0.21
CA ASN A 9 9.82 -5.59 -0.26
C ASN A 9 9.55 -6.28 -1.58
N LEU A 10 10.43 -6.08 -2.55
CA LEU A 10 10.43 -6.82 -3.79
C LEU A 10 10.87 -8.25 -3.52
N THR A 11 10.26 -9.20 -4.23
CA THR A 11 10.75 -10.58 -4.24
C THR A 11 11.89 -10.73 -5.26
N ASP A 12 12.53 -11.89 -5.27
CA ASP A 12 13.50 -12.25 -6.32
C ASP A 12 12.91 -12.14 -7.74
N GLN A 13 11.60 -12.41 -7.89
CA GLN A 13 10.89 -12.20 -9.15
C GLN A 13 10.70 -10.71 -9.43
N GLY A 14 10.19 -9.95 -8.46
CA GLY A 14 9.91 -8.53 -8.62
C GLY A 14 11.13 -7.73 -9.00
N ILE A 15 12.27 -7.98 -8.36
CA ILE A 15 13.51 -7.24 -8.67
C ILE A 15 14.04 -7.57 -10.07
N ARG A 16 13.86 -8.80 -10.56
CA ARG A 16 14.22 -9.16 -11.95
C ARG A 16 13.33 -8.45 -12.96
N HIS A 17 12.09 -8.16 -12.60
CA HIS A 17 11.10 -7.47 -13.44
C HIS A 17 10.97 -5.97 -13.13
N ILE A 18 11.92 -5.37 -12.40
CA ILE A 18 11.81 -3.98 -11.89
C ILE A 18 11.53 -2.94 -12.98
N LYS A 19 11.98 -3.17 -14.22
CA LYS A 19 11.71 -2.27 -15.35
C LYS A 19 10.22 -2.20 -15.74
N ALA A 20 9.44 -3.21 -15.36
CA ALA A 20 7.99 -3.25 -15.54
C ALA A 20 7.22 -2.68 -14.33
N ALA A 21 7.92 -2.23 -13.29
CA ALA A 21 7.30 -1.67 -12.10
C ALA A 21 6.40 -0.44 -12.35
N PRO A 22 6.68 0.47 -13.30
CA PRO A 22 5.76 1.56 -13.62
C PRO A 22 4.35 1.07 -13.99
N GLN A 23 4.26 0.05 -14.87
CA GLN A 23 2.97 -0.53 -15.26
C GLN A 23 2.31 -1.29 -14.11
N LEU A 24 3.09 -1.85 -13.18
CA LEU A 24 2.55 -2.44 -11.97
C LEU A 24 1.90 -1.38 -11.07
N VAL A 25 2.54 -0.23 -10.87
CA VAL A 25 2.00 0.88 -10.08
C VAL A 25 0.69 1.41 -10.69
N ASP A 26 0.62 1.56 -12.02
CA ASP A 26 -0.60 1.98 -12.71
C ASP A 26 -1.75 0.99 -12.50
N ARG A 27 -1.47 -0.31 -12.59
CA ARG A 27 -2.47 -1.37 -12.32
C ARG A 27 -2.94 -1.34 -10.86
N ILE A 28 -2.04 -1.10 -9.91
CA ILE A 28 -2.39 -0.99 -8.49
C ILE A 28 -3.33 0.22 -8.29
N ARG A 29 -2.98 1.40 -8.82
CA ARG A 29 -3.83 2.61 -8.73
C ARG A 29 -5.22 2.35 -9.30
N ALA A 30 -5.30 1.80 -10.50
CA ALA A 30 -6.58 1.49 -11.15
C ALA A 30 -7.43 0.48 -10.35
N ALA A 31 -6.81 -0.54 -9.74
CA ALA A 31 -7.51 -1.51 -8.91
C ALA A 31 -8.10 -0.86 -7.64
N PHE A 32 -7.36 0.05 -7.00
CA PHE A 32 -7.85 0.81 -5.86
C PHE A 32 -8.99 1.75 -6.25
N GLU A 33 -8.85 2.51 -7.34
CA GLU A 33 -9.90 3.40 -7.84
C GLU A 33 -11.19 2.66 -8.17
N ALA A 34 -11.09 1.51 -8.85
CA ALA A 34 -12.25 0.67 -9.18
C ALA A 34 -13.00 0.14 -7.94
N ALA A 35 -12.30 0.04 -6.80
CA ALA A 35 -12.86 -0.38 -5.52
C ALA A 35 -13.28 0.81 -4.63
N GLY A 36 -13.29 2.04 -5.14
CA GLY A 36 -13.64 3.25 -4.37
C GLY A 36 -12.55 3.72 -3.40
N GLY A 37 -11.32 3.25 -3.60
CA GLY A 37 -10.13 3.69 -2.87
C GLY A 37 -9.21 4.56 -3.71
N SER A 38 -8.02 4.84 -3.20
CA SER A 38 -6.99 5.61 -3.87
C SER A 38 -5.59 5.16 -3.45
N VAL A 39 -4.58 5.48 -4.25
CA VAL A 39 -3.16 5.35 -3.86
C VAL A 39 -2.50 6.71 -4.08
N PRO A 40 -2.59 7.63 -3.10
CA PRO A 40 -2.10 9.00 -3.28
C PRO A 40 -0.63 9.02 -3.69
N ASP A 41 0.19 8.29 -2.94
CA ASP A 41 1.64 8.37 -3.05
C ASP A 41 2.29 6.99 -3.04
N VAL A 42 3.38 6.88 -3.80
CA VAL A 42 4.29 5.73 -3.80
C VAL A 42 5.72 6.29 -3.84
N TYR A 43 6.56 5.84 -2.91
CA TYR A 43 7.95 6.25 -2.79
C TYR A 43 8.86 5.04 -2.87
N LEU A 44 9.94 5.14 -3.64
CA LEU A 44 11.11 4.28 -3.43
C LEU A 44 11.90 4.81 -2.24
N VAL A 45 12.36 3.92 -1.37
CA VAL A 45 13.04 4.30 -0.13
C VAL A 45 14.35 3.53 0.03
N MET A 46 15.28 4.12 0.77
CA MET A 46 16.56 3.47 1.11
C MET A 46 16.50 3.05 2.58
N GLY A 47 16.51 1.75 2.84
CA GLY A 47 16.37 1.19 4.17
C GLY A 47 15.95 -0.28 4.15
N PRO A 48 15.22 -0.77 5.17
CA PRO A 48 14.78 -2.17 5.23
C PRO A 48 13.68 -2.54 4.22
N TYR A 49 13.11 -1.55 3.53
CA TYR A 49 12.06 -1.70 2.52
C TYR A 49 12.52 -1.09 1.20
N ASP A 50 11.96 -1.58 0.09
CA ASP A 50 12.26 -1.07 -1.25
C ASP A 50 11.31 0.06 -1.65
N ALA A 51 10.07 0.02 -1.16
CA ALA A 51 9.07 1.05 -1.39
C ALA A 51 8.10 1.24 -0.22
N VAL A 52 7.45 2.39 -0.21
CA VAL A 52 6.32 2.72 0.67
C VAL A 52 5.17 3.21 -0.19
N ALA A 53 3.97 2.67 0.01
CA ALA A 53 2.75 3.17 -0.62
C ALA A 53 1.76 3.66 0.43
N ILE A 54 1.17 4.83 0.17
CA ILE A 54 0.02 5.33 0.89
C ILE A 54 -1.21 4.90 0.12
N CYS A 55 -2.14 4.25 0.80
CA CYS A 55 -3.36 3.72 0.21
C CYS A 55 -4.55 4.16 1.04
N GLU A 56 -5.67 4.43 0.38
CA GLU A 56 -6.96 4.62 1.03
C GLU A 56 -7.96 3.62 0.46
N ALA A 57 -8.83 3.11 1.32
CA ALA A 57 -9.91 2.20 0.91
C ALA A 57 -11.15 2.48 1.75
N PRO A 58 -12.36 2.08 1.28
CA PRO A 58 -13.59 2.26 2.05
C PRO A 58 -13.56 1.60 3.44
N ASP A 59 -13.00 0.39 3.52
CA ASP A 59 -12.94 -0.45 4.73
C ASP A 59 -11.75 -1.42 4.70
N ASP A 60 -11.53 -2.12 5.82
CA ASP A 60 -10.42 -3.03 6.06
C ASP A 60 -10.47 -4.27 5.16
N ASP A 61 -11.67 -4.79 4.91
CA ASP A 61 -11.84 -5.97 4.07
C ASP A 61 -11.52 -5.66 2.60
N THR A 62 -11.93 -4.49 2.11
CA THR A 62 -11.67 -4.01 0.76
C THR A 62 -10.18 -3.81 0.54
N TYR A 63 -9.50 -3.12 1.46
CA TYR A 63 -8.03 -3.00 1.41
C TYR A 63 -7.35 -4.37 1.42
N THR A 64 -7.75 -5.25 2.35
CA THR A 64 -7.13 -6.57 2.52
C THR A 64 -7.28 -7.43 1.26
N ARG A 65 -8.48 -7.45 0.66
CA ARG A 65 -8.73 -8.15 -0.61
C ARG A 65 -7.85 -7.62 -1.73
N LEU A 66 -7.74 -6.30 -1.87
CA LEU A 66 -6.90 -5.67 -2.91
C LEU A 66 -5.43 -6.03 -2.73
N VAL A 67 -4.85 -5.80 -1.55
CA VAL A 67 -3.42 -6.01 -1.32
C VAL A 67 -3.04 -7.49 -1.47
N LEU A 68 -3.87 -8.42 -0.99
CA LEU A 68 -3.63 -9.85 -1.15
C LEU A 68 -3.74 -10.29 -2.62
N SER A 69 -4.74 -9.77 -3.35
CA SER A 69 -4.91 -10.08 -4.79
C SER A 69 -3.74 -9.56 -5.63
N LEU A 70 -3.23 -8.37 -5.30
CA LEU A 70 -2.07 -7.78 -5.99
C LEU A 70 -0.77 -8.52 -5.62
N ALA A 71 -0.56 -8.81 -4.34
CA ALA A 71 0.62 -9.53 -3.85
C ALA A 71 0.66 -11.01 -4.33
N ALA A 72 -0.50 -11.61 -4.63
CA ALA A 72 -0.58 -12.95 -5.21
C ALA A 72 0.15 -13.08 -6.55
N GLY A 73 0.40 -11.98 -7.26
CA GLY A 73 1.24 -11.95 -8.47
C GLY A 73 2.72 -12.24 -8.21
N GLY A 74 3.16 -12.21 -6.94
CA GLY A 74 4.49 -12.65 -6.53
C GLY A 74 5.60 -11.63 -6.71
N ASP A 75 5.34 -10.44 -7.23
CA ASP A 75 6.38 -9.41 -7.45
C ASP A 75 6.83 -8.73 -6.14
N PHE A 76 5.97 -8.68 -5.13
CA PHE A 76 6.27 -8.02 -3.87
C PHE A 76 5.56 -8.64 -2.67
N ARG A 77 6.07 -8.33 -1.48
CA ARG A 77 5.44 -8.59 -0.19
C ARG A 77 5.21 -7.28 0.53
N THR A 78 4.20 -7.23 1.38
CA THR A 78 3.83 -6.03 2.12
C THR A 78 3.77 -6.30 3.62
N THR A 79 4.26 -5.35 4.42
CA THR A 79 3.83 -5.16 5.80
C THR A 79 2.86 -3.99 5.83
N THR A 80 1.59 -4.25 6.18
CA THR A 80 0.54 -3.22 6.21
C THR A 80 0.44 -2.60 7.61
N LEU A 81 0.40 -1.28 7.65
CA LEU A 81 0.09 -0.49 8.84
C LEU A 81 -1.20 0.29 8.59
N LYS A 82 -2.26 0.05 9.36
CA LYS A 82 -3.44 0.91 9.35
C LYS A 82 -3.12 2.20 10.10
N ALA A 83 -3.27 3.34 9.44
CA ALA A 83 -2.95 4.64 10.00
C ALA A 83 -4.12 5.22 10.80
N ILE A 84 -3.80 5.97 11.86
CA ILE A 84 -4.76 6.79 12.59
C ILE A 84 -4.79 8.17 11.93
N ALA A 85 -5.88 8.50 11.24
CA ALA A 85 -5.96 9.71 10.41
C ALA A 85 -5.95 11.03 11.21
N ASN A 86 -6.50 11.03 12.43
CA ASN A 86 -6.50 12.21 13.30
C ASN A 86 -5.83 11.87 14.65
N PRO A 87 -4.50 11.76 14.67
CA PRO A 87 -3.78 11.41 15.90
C PRO A 87 -3.95 12.49 16.97
N ARG A 88 -4.09 13.78 16.58
CA ARG A 88 -4.22 14.89 17.54
C ARG A 88 -5.44 14.73 18.43
N ALA A 89 -6.62 14.54 17.84
CA ALA A 89 -7.85 14.39 18.61
C ALA A 89 -7.79 13.17 19.56
N LEU A 90 -7.14 12.08 19.14
CA LEU A 90 -6.94 10.91 19.99
C LEU A 90 -5.96 11.19 21.15
N LEU A 91 -4.88 11.92 20.88
CA LEU A 91 -3.87 12.25 21.89
C LEU A 91 -4.41 13.23 22.94
N GLU A 92 -5.33 14.13 22.55
CA GLU A 92 -6.00 15.06 23.47
C GLU A 92 -6.94 14.36 24.47
N THR A 93 -7.31 13.08 24.25
CA THR A 93 -8.16 12.29 25.17
C THR A 93 -7.37 11.33 26.08
N LEU A 94 -6.04 11.44 26.13
CA LEU A 94 -5.22 10.62 27.02
C LEU A 94 -5.44 10.99 28.50
N PRO A 95 -5.37 10.02 29.42
CA PRO A 95 -5.55 10.26 30.86
C PRO A 95 -4.40 11.04 31.50
#